data_AF-A0A167IA67-F1
#
_entry.id   AF-A0A167IA67-F1
#
_cell.length_a   1.000
_cell.length_b   1.000
_cell.length_c   1.000
_cell.angle_alpha   90.00
_cell.angle_beta   90.00
_cell.angle_gamma   90.00
#
_symmetry.space_group_name_H-M   'P 1'
#
loop_
_entity.id
_entity.type
_entity.pdbx_description
1 polymer ?
#
loop_
_entity_poly.entity_id
_entity_poly.type
_entity_poly.pdbx_seq_one_letter_code
_entity_poly.pdbx_strand_id
1 'polypeptide(L)'
;KGMKLWSLNPQTGLWEEEGDFQHDRSRRSKREERTFLVGNMEIRERRLFNLDVPESRRCYIKVRTYRSERYLPSEQVAGVVVSVINLEPTAGYSSNPRAWGRFDSGVTSSNGACVPAFCDAQNP
;
A
#
# COMPACT_ATOMS: atom_id res chain seq x y z
N LYS A 1 -13.31 4.44 -25.94
CA LYS A 1 -12.41 5.21 -25.05
C LYS A 1 -12.29 4.44 -23.74
N GLY A 2 -11.11 3.89 -23.45
CA GLY A 2 -10.82 3.16 -22.21
C GLY A 2 -10.11 4.05 -21.19
N MET A 3 -10.04 3.61 -19.94
CA MET A 3 -9.20 4.24 -18.91
C MET A 3 -7.76 3.74 -19.05
N LYS A 4 -6.78 4.56 -18.72
CA LYS A 4 -5.35 4.23 -18.85
C LYS A 4 -4.68 4.21 -17.49
N LEU A 5 -3.77 3.27 -17.29
CA LEU A 5 -2.83 3.25 -16.18
C LEU A 5 -1.58 4.02 -16.55
N TRP A 6 -1.10 4.83 -15.62
CA TRP A 6 0.13 5.61 -15.78
C TRP A 6 1.03 5.40 -14.57
N SER A 7 2.35 5.41 -14.79
CA SER A 7 3.34 5.48 -13.72
C SER A 7 4.30 6.65 -13.92
N LEU A 8 4.89 7.15 -12.83
CA LEU A 8 5.92 8.17 -12.89
C LEU A 8 7.29 7.49 -13.01
N ASN A 9 8.01 7.76 -14.09
CA ASN A 9 9.39 7.32 -14.26
C ASN A 9 10.32 8.15 -13.36
N PRO A 10 11.02 7.54 -12.38
CA PRO A 10 11.83 8.29 -11.43
C PRO A 10 13.16 8.78 -11.99
N GLN A 11 13.65 8.22 -13.12
CA GLN A 11 14.88 8.67 -13.78
C GLN A 11 14.61 9.89 -14.66
N THR A 12 13.49 9.90 -15.38
CA THR A 12 13.16 10.96 -16.34
C THR A 12 12.22 12.02 -15.76
N GLY A 13 11.48 11.69 -14.69
CA GLY A 13 10.45 12.54 -14.10
C GLY A 13 9.17 12.65 -14.94
N LEU A 14 8.99 11.80 -15.94
CA LEU A 14 7.86 11.83 -16.86
C LEU A 14 6.83 10.73 -16.54
N TRP A 15 5.56 10.98 -16.88
CA TRP A 15 4.51 9.97 -16.79
C TRP A 15 4.54 9.06 -18.02
N GLU A 16 4.56 7.75 -17.77
CA GLU A 16 4.58 6.69 -18.79
C GLU A 16 3.28 5.88 -18.71
N GLU A 17 2.74 5.51 -19.88
CA GLU A 17 1.54 4.67 -19.95
C GLU A 17 1.92 3.20 -19.69
N GLU A 18 1.21 2.56 -18.77
CA GLU A 18 1.49 1.19 -18.30
C GLU A 18 0.47 0.16 -18.80
N GLY A 19 -0.73 0.61 -19.19
CA GLY A 19 -1.75 -0.29 -19.73
C GLY A 19 -3.13 0.31 -19.85
N ASP A 20 -4.00 -0.41 -20.57
CA ASP A 20 -5.39 -0.02 -20.79
C ASP A 20 -6.35 -0.83 -19.93
N PHE A 21 -7.32 -0.15 -19.35
CA PHE A 21 -8.44 -0.73 -18.61
C PHE A 21 -9.77 -0.52 -19.33
N GLN A 22 -10.64 -1.52 -19.21
CA GLN A 22 -12.00 -1.50 -19.68
C GLN A 22 -12.96 -1.76 -18.53
N HIS A 23 -14.15 -1.15 -18.59
CA HIS A 23 -15.22 -1.50 -17.65
C HIS A 23 -15.60 -2.96 -17.86
N ASP A 24 -15.58 -3.75 -16.80
CA ASP A 24 -16.15 -5.08 -16.82
C ASP A 24 -17.67 -4.96 -16.96
N ARG A 25 -18.19 -5.50 -18.06
CA ARG A 25 -19.63 -5.51 -18.37
C ARG A 25 -20.30 -6.78 -17.89
N SER A 26 -19.57 -7.68 -17.22
CA SER A 26 -20.12 -8.92 -16.71
C SER A 26 -21.22 -8.65 -15.68
N ARG A 27 -22.44 -9.12 -15.97
CA ARG A 27 -23.58 -9.07 -15.04
C ARG A 27 -23.47 -10.22 -14.03
N ARG A 28 -22.44 -10.28 -13.20
CA ARG A 28 -22.48 -11.14 -12.01
C ARG A 28 -23.49 -10.54 -11.03
N SER A 29 -24.33 -11.37 -10.40
CA SER A 29 -25.41 -10.91 -9.52
C SER A 29 -24.83 -9.97 -8.47
N LYS A 30 -25.17 -8.69 -8.55
CA LYS A 30 -24.56 -7.62 -7.76
C LYS A 30 -24.80 -7.90 -6.28
N ARG A 31 -23.76 -8.36 -5.58
CA ARG A 31 -23.70 -8.34 -4.11
C ARG A 31 -23.33 -6.94 -3.59
N GLU A 32 -22.85 -6.05 -4.48
CA GLU A 32 -22.42 -4.68 -4.16
C GLU A 32 -22.47 -3.77 -5.40
N GLU A 33 -22.77 -2.47 -5.22
CA GLU A 33 -22.71 -1.43 -6.27
C GLU A 33 -21.27 -1.01 -6.57
N ARG A 34 -20.47 -1.88 -7.21
CA ARG A 34 -19.10 -1.55 -7.61
C ARG A 34 -18.93 -1.59 -9.13
N THR A 35 -18.13 -0.65 -9.64
CA THR A 35 -17.66 -0.64 -11.03
C THR A 35 -16.29 -1.31 -11.07
N PHE A 36 -16.15 -2.34 -11.90
CA PHE A 36 -14.89 -3.06 -12.06
C PHE A 36 -14.17 -2.60 -13.33
N LEU A 37 -12.87 -2.37 -13.21
CA LEU A 37 -11.97 -2.10 -14.33
C LEU A 37 -11.04 -3.29 -14.51
N VAL A 38 -10.98 -3.83 -15.72
CA VAL A 38 -10.17 -5.01 -16.08
C VAL A 38 -9.26 -4.67 -17.25
N GLY A 39 -8.02 -5.14 -17.19
CA GLY A 39 -7.00 -4.84 -18.18
C GLY A 39 -5.81 -5.76 -18.01
N ASN A 40 -5.11 -6.02 -19.12
CA ASN A 40 -3.85 -6.77 -19.12
C ASN A 40 -2.70 -5.76 -19.09
N MET A 41 -1.69 -6.02 -18.27
CA MET A 41 -0.44 -5.24 -18.25
C MET A 41 0.75 -6.18 -18.29
N GLU A 42 1.84 -5.75 -18.93
CA GLU A 42 3.11 -6.47 -18.94
C GLU A 42 4.01 -5.91 -17.82
N ILE A 43 4.34 -6.72 -16.82
CA ILE A 43 5.21 -6.31 -15.72
C ILE A 43 6.66 -6.46 -16.19
N ARG A 44 7.24 -5.37 -16.70
CA ARG A 44 8.61 -5.37 -17.26
C ARG A 44 9.71 -5.24 -16.20
N GLU A 45 9.43 -4.54 -15.10
CA GLU A 45 10.35 -4.36 -13.97
C GLU A 45 9.53 -4.29 -12.67
N ARG A 46 10.15 -4.53 -11.51
CA ARG A 46 9.51 -4.41 -10.17
C ARG A 46 9.20 -2.94 -9.83
N ARG A 47 8.45 -2.25 -10.66
CA ARG A 47 7.95 -0.90 -10.40
C ARG A 47 6.82 -0.98 -9.38
N LEU A 48 6.87 -0.10 -8.40
CA LEU A 48 5.86 0.00 -7.35
C LEU A 48 4.66 0.75 -7.92
N PHE A 49 3.57 0.03 -8.18
CA PHE A 49 2.32 0.64 -8.59
C PHE A 49 1.57 1.18 -7.37
N ASN A 50 1.46 2.51 -7.27
CA ASN A 50 0.57 3.15 -6.32
C ASN A 50 -0.86 3.02 -6.84
N LEU A 51 -1.58 1.99 -6.38
CA LEU A 51 -3.03 2.01 -6.44
C LEU A 51 -3.50 2.95 -5.34
N ASP A 52 -4.03 4.12 -5.72
CA ASP A 52 -4.60 5.07 -4.77
C ASP A 52 -5.74 4.40 -4.00
N VAL A 53 -5.50 4.18 -2.71
CA VAL A 53 -6.50 3.68 -1.78
C VAL A 53 -7.24 4.90 -1.21
N PRO A 54 -8.58 4.84 -1.01
CA PRO A 54 -9.30 5.88 -0.29
C PRO A 54 -8.64 6.19 1.05
N GLU A 55 -8.40 7.48 1.31
CA GLU A 55 -7.64 8.00 2.45
C GLU A 55 -8.17 7.54 3.81
N SER A 56 -9.46 7.24 3.91
CA SER A 56 -10.14 6.77 5.13
C SER A 56 -9.68 5.40 5.65
N ARG A 57 -8.78 4.72 4.96
CA ARG A 57 -8.25 3.39 5.34
C ARG A 57 -6.74 3.36 5.57
N ARG A 58 -6.09 4.53 5.61
CA ARG A 58 -4.65 4.66 5.83
C ARG A 58 -4.38 4.97 7.30
N CYS A 59 -3.70 4.06 7.97
CA CYS A 59 -3.09 4.30 9.28
C CYS A 59 -1.57 4.51 9.15
N TYR A 60 -0.96 4.90 10.26
CA TYR A 60 0.50 4.94 10.38
C TYR A 60 0.91 4.12 11.60
N ILE A 61 1.90 3.26 11.42
CA ILE A 61 2.57 2.62 12.54
C ILE A 61 3.80 3.41 12.90
N LYS A 62 4.03 3.61 14.20
CA LYS A 62 5.24 4.25 14.72
C LYS A 62 6.19 3.19 15.24
N VAL A 63 7.37 3.09 14.62
CA VAL A 63 8.40 2.12 14.98
C VAL A 63 9.60 2.84 15.58
N ARG A 64 10.04 2.36 16.74
CA ARG A 64 11.28 2.77 17.40
C ARG A 64 12.13 1.54 17.64
N THR A 65 13.43 1.68 17.42
CA THR A 65 14.41 0.61 17.55
C THR A 65 15.32 0.92 18.72
N TYR A 66 15.60 -0.08 19.56
CA TYR A 66 16.40 0.07 20.78
C TYR A 66 17.51 -0.97 20.81
N ARG A 67 18.64 -0.64 21.45
CA ARG A 67 19.78 -1.59 21.58
C ARG A 67 19.50 -2.75 22.53
N SER A 68 18.53 -2.60 23.43
CA SER A 68 18.15 -3.63 24.40
C SER A 68 16.64 -3.70 24.58
N GLU A 69 16.17 -4.79 25.17
CA GLU A 69 14.76 -5.01 25.53
C GLU A 69 14.30 -4.16 26.72
N ARG A 70 15.17 -3.29 27.26
CA ARG A 70 14.79 -2.33 28.30
C ARG A 70 14.10 -1.08 27.75
N TYR A 71 14.13 -0.88 26.43
CA TYR A 71 13.47 0.22 25.72
C TYR A 71 13.78 1.63 26.29
N LEU A 72 15.00 1.82 26.82
CA LEU A 72 15.40 3.10 27.39
C LEU A 72 15.57 4.16 26.27
N PRO A 73 15.07 5.41 26.45
CA PRO A 73 15.22 6.46 25.43
C PRO A 73 16.66 6.73 25.00
N SER A 74 17.60 6.64 25.95
CA SER A 74 19.05 6.80 25.68
C SER A 74 19.63 5.67 24.82
N GLU A 75 18.94 4.53 24.72
CA GLU A 75 19.34 3.37 23.94
C GLU A 75 18.62 3.30 22.58
N GLN A 76 17.83 4.32 22.21
CA GLN A 76 17.15 4.36 20.92
C GLN A 76 18.16 4.53 19.77
N VAL A 77 17.97 3.75 18.71
CA VAL A 77 18.84 3.69 17.53
C VAL A 77 18.13 4.33 16.34
N ALA A 78 18.86 5.17 15.60
CA ALA A 78 18.45 5.71 14.30
C ALA A 78 19.19 5.01 13.15
N GLY A 79 18.71 5.17 11.92
CA GLY A 79 19.31 4.58 10.72
C GLY A 79 18.87 3.15 10.42
N VAL A 80 17.91 2.60 11.17
CA VAL A 80 17.37 1.26 10.91
C VAL A 80 16.32 1.34 9.82
N VAL A 81 16.46 0.51 8.79
CA VAL A 81 15.44 0.34 7.74
C VAL A 81 14.32 -0.53 8.27
N VAL A 82 13.10 0.01 8.26
CA VAL A 82 11.88 -0.68 8.66
C VAL A 82 11.04 -0.89 7.41
N SER A 83 10.62 -2.13 7.15
CA SER A 83 9.72 -2.48 6.06
C SER A 83 8.43 -3.05 6.63
N VAL A 84 7.29 -2.51 6.23
CA VAL A 84 5.96 -2.97 6.64
C VAL A 84 5.38 -3.79 5.50
N ILE A 85 5.04 -5.03 5.81
CA ILE A 85 4.37 -5.94 4.90
C ILE A 85 2.92 -6.06 5.37
N ASN A 86 1.99 -5.58 4.55
CA ASN A 86 0.57 -5.77 4.81
C ASN A 86 0.21 -7.21 4.45
N LEU A 87 -0.32 -7.95 5.43
CA LEU A 87 -0.82 -9.31 5.23
C LEU A 87 -2.31 -9.28 4.90
N GLU A 88 -2.82 -10.41 4.38
CA GLU A 88 -4.25 -10.57 4.24
C GLU A 88 -4.95 -10.50 5.62
N PRO A 89 -6.04 -9.73 5.74
CA PRO A 89 -6.79 -9.62 6.99
C PRO A 89 -7.49 -10.94 7.36
N THR A 90 -7.59 -11.21 8.66
CA THR A 90 -8.31 -12.37 9.21
C THR A 90 -9.80 -12.31 8.88
N ALA A 91 -10.44 -13.47 8.70
CA ALA A 91 -11.89 -13.55 8.48
C ALA A 91 -12.67 -12.84 9.60
N GLY A 92 -13.62 -11.97 9.24
CA GLY A 92 -14.44 -11.19 10.17
C GLY A 92 -14.11 -9.69 10.22
N TYR A 93 -13.00 -9.25 9.65
CA TYR A 93 -12.72 -7.83 9.41
C TYR A 93 -13.39 -7.37 8.10
N SER A 94 -13.78 -6.09 8.02
CA SER A 94 -14.49 -5.54 6.85
C SER A 94 -13.61 -5.41 5.61
N SER A 95 -12.31 -5.57 5.78
CA SER A 95 -11.33 -5.50 4.71
C SER A 95 -11.01 -6.89 4.19
N ASN A 96 -11.24 -7.08 2.90
CA ASN A 96 -10.39 -7.86 2.02
C ASN A 96 -10.54 -7.20 0.64
N PRO A 97 -9.47 -6.64 0.10
CA PRO A 97 -9.28 -6.82 -1.33
C PRO A 97 -8.00 -7.62 -1.52
N ARG A 98 -8.14 -8.78 -2.17
CA ARG A 98 -7.11 -9.80 -2.42
C ARG A 98 -5.95 -9.32 -3.32
N ALA A 99 -5.41 -8.12 -3.10
CA ALA A 99 -4.44 -7.49 -3.98
C ALA A 99 -3.59 -6.41 -3.29
N TRP A 100 -3.43 -6.46 -1.96
CA TRP A 100 -2.78 -5.36 -1.22
C TRP A 100 -1.30 -5.67 -0.96
N GLY A 101 -0.53 -5.79 -2.03
CA GLY A 101 0.93 -5.97 -1.99
C GLY A 101 1.70 -4.65 -1.82
N ARG A 102 1.19 -3.70 -1.03
CA ARG A 102 1.93 -2.46 -0.73
C ARG A 102 2.87 -2.73 0.43
N PHE A 103 4.16 -2.71 0.14
CA PHE A 103 5.19 -2.57 1.14
C PHE A 103 5.59 -1.10 1.21
N ASP A 104 5.49 -0.51 2.39
CA ASP A 104 6.09 0.80 2.65
C ASP A 104 7.30 0.60 3.55
N SER A 105 8.33 1.40 3.35
CA SER A 105 9.54 1.38 4.16
C SER A 105 9.93 2.77 4.64
N GLY A 106 10.50 2.84 5.83
CA GLY A 106 11.03 4.07 6.40
C GLY A 106 12.33 3.82 7.16
N VAL A 107 13.16 4.85 7.28
CA VAL A 107 14.39 4.80 8.08
C VAL A 107 14.13 5.46 9.42
N THR A 108 14.52 4.81 10.53
CA THR A 108 14.32 5.37 11.87
C THR A 108 15.16 6.63 12.09
N SER A 109 14.53 7.64 12.69
CA SER A 109 15.17 8.87 13.16
C SER A 109 15.27 8.89 14.69
N SER A 110 15.67 10.02 15.27
CA SER A 110 15.65 10.23 16.73
C SER A 110 14.28 10.00 17.36
N ASN A 111 13.17 10.11 16.61
CA ASN A 111 11.82 9.82 17.09
C ASN A 111 11.22 8.55 16.47
N GLY A 112 12.05 7.70 15.86
CA GLY A 112 11.62 6.50 15.13
C GLY A 112 11.23 6.79 13.69
N ALA A 113 10.44 5.90 13.10
CA ALA A 113 9.85 6.04 11.78
C ALA A 113 8.32 5.90 11.88
N CYS A 114 7.59 6.73 11.12
CA CYS A 114 6.17 6.51 10.87
C CYS A 114 6.02 5.90 9.48
N VAL A 115 5.52 4.68 9.39
CA VAL A 115 5.36 3.98 8.13
C VAL A 115 3.86 3.80 7.86
N PRO A 116 3.38 4.15 6.66
CA PRO A 116 1.99 3.89 6.28
C PRO A 116 1.65 2.40 6.39
N ALA A 117 0.46 2.11 6.89
CA ALA A 117 -0.10 0.78 6.98
C ALA A 117 -1.60 0.82 6.71
N PHE A 118 -2.19 -0.33 6.42
CA PHE A 118 -3.63 -0.44 6.29
C PHE A 118 -4.25 -0.87 7.61
N CYS A 119 -5.33 -0.19 7.99
CA CYS A 119 -6.12 -0.50 9.17
C CYS A 119 -7.60 -0.41 8.80
N ASP A 120 -8.42 -1.23 9.46
CA ASP A 120 -9.87 -1.03 9.42
C ASP A 120 -10.22 0.10 10.40
N ALA A 121 -10.51 1.30 9.89
CA ALA A 121 -10.88 2.43 10.73
C ALA A 121 -12.16 2.17 11.57
N GLN A 122 -12.96 1.16 11.21
CA GLN A 122 -14.16 0.75 11.97
C GLN A 122 -13.87 -0.29 13.05
N ASN A 123 -12.74 -0.99 12.98
CA ASN A 123 -12.34 -1.98 13.99
C ASN A 123 -10.80 -1.95 14.12
N PRO A 124 -10.26 -0.91 14.80
CA PRO A 124 -8.83 -0.60 14.83
C PRO A 124 -7.95 -1.67 15.51
#